data_AF-A0A0N0X7E0-F1
#
_entry.id   AF-A0A0N0X7E0-F1
#
_cell.length_a   1.000
_cell.length_b   1.000
_cell.length_c   1.000
_cell.angle_alpha   90.00
_cell.angle_beta   90.00
_cell.angle_gamma   90.00
#
_symmetry.space_group_name_H-M   'P 1'
#
loop_
_entity.id
_entity.type
_entity.pdbx_description
1 polymer ?
#
loop_
_entity_poly.entity_id
_entity_poly.type
_entity_poly.pdbx_seq_one_letter_code
_entity_poly.pdbx_strand_id
1 'polypeptide(L)' 'MRLKDLGTRPVVVQVIAEDGTTTDKTVNRREWSAQPTAPEREVAETTPKGQAIAAGTPELSSPDEDDGMSVD' A
#
# COMPACT_ATOMS: atom_id res chain seq x y z
N MET A 1 -6.96 -13.19 -5.33
CA MET A 1 -5.85 -13.10 -4.35
C MET A 1 -6.05 -14.17 -3.30
N ARG A 2 -5.04 -15.00 -3.01
CA ARG A 2 -5.14 -16.02 -1.96
C ARG A 2 -4.31 -15.56 -0.75
N LEU A 3 -4.95 -15.45 0.41
CA LEU A 3 -4.30 -15.14 1.67
C LEU A 3 -3.95 -16.44 2.41
N LYS A 4 -2.71 -16.52 2.91
CA LYS A 4 -2.25 -17.61 3.78
C LYS A 4 -1.92 -17.03 5.15
N ASP A 5 -2.59 -17.55 6.17
CA ASP A 5 -2.29 -17.28 7.58
C ASP A 5 -0.90 -17.87 7.91
N LEU A 6 -0.05 -17.05 8.52
CA LEU A 6 1.31 -17.43 8.95
C LEU A 6 1.42 -17.50 10.48
N GLY A 7 0.29 -17.46 11.19
CA GLY A 7 0.24 -17.45 12.64
C GLY A 7 0.46 -16.07 13.27
N THR A 8 0.65 -16.06 14.59
CA THR A 8 0.85 -14.86 15.39
C THR A 8 2.28 -14.77 15.91
N ARG A 9 2.85 -13.57 15.87
CA ARG A 9 4.18 -13.29 16.44
C ARG A 9 4.18 -12.03 17.30
N PRO A 10 5.02 -11.95 18.34
CA PRO A 10 5.17 -10.73 19.12
C PRO A 10 5.82 -9.63 18.28
N VAL A 11 5.28 -8.41 18.39
CA VAL A 11 5.81 -7.19 17.78
C VAL A 11 5.87 -6.13 18.87
N VAL A 12 7.00 -5.43 18.97
CA VAL A 12 7.13 -4.27 19.84
C VAL A 12 6.56 -3.07 19.09
N VAL A 13 5.58 -2.41 19.70
CA VAL A 13 4.99 -1.16 19.20
C VAL A 13 5.24 -0.06 20.21
N GLN A 14 5.42 1.14 19.70
CA GLN A 14 5.63 2.31 20.52
C GLN A 14 4.28 3.01 20.75
N VAL A 15 3.91 3.18 22.01
CA VAL A 15 2.71 3.92 22.42
C VAL A 15 3.16 5.31 22.85
N ILE A 16 2.58 6.33 22.24
CA ILE A 16 2.87 7.74 22.55
C ILE A 16 1.65 8.29 23.27
N ALA A 17 1.83 8.73 24.51
CA ALA A 17 0.80 9.38 25.31
C ALA A 17 0.64 10.86 24.93
N GLU A 18 -0.45 11.48 25.37
CA GLU A 18 -0.78 12.88 25.03
C GLU A 18 0.25 13.89 25.57
N ASP A 19 0.95 13.53 26.64
CA ASP A 19 2.06 14.29 27.22
C ASP A 19 3.38 14.12 26.44
N GLY A 20 3.36 13.35 25.35
CA GLY A 20 4.53 13.02 24.53
C GLY A 20 5.38 11.87 25.08
N THR A 21 4.99 11.28 26.21
CA THR A 21 5.72 10.15 26.78
C THR A 21 5.57 8.92 25.89
N THR A 22 6.69 8.26 25.65
CA THR A 22 6.78 7.10 24.76
C THR A 22 7.03 5.82 25.55
N THR A 23 6.23 4.77 25.32
CA THR A 23 6.36 3.48 25.99
C THR A 23 6.32 2.33 24.99
N ASP A 24 7.28 1.40 25.09
CA ASP A 24 7.27 0.17 24.31
C ASP A 24 6.27 -0.83 24.87
N LYS A 25 5.48 -1.43 23.97
CA LYS A 25 4.50 -2.47 24.30
C LYS A 25 4.65 -3.64 23.34
N THR A 26 4.75 -4.85 23.87
CA THR A 26 4.69 -6.06 23.06
C THR A 26 3.24 -6.45 22.77
N VAL A 27 2.89 -6.59 21.51
CA VAL A 27 1.57 -7.05 21.05
C VAL A 27 1.72 -8.24 20.10
N ASN A 28 0.79 -9.19 20.14
CA ASN A 28 0.78 -10.32 19.21
C ASN A 28 0.12 -9.88 17.90
N ARG A 29 0.89 -9.83 16.81
CA ARG A 29 0.40 -9.49 15.46
C ARG A 29 0.25 -10.77 14.65
N ARG A 30 -0.91 -10.93 14.00
CA ARG A 30 -1.13 -12.01 13.02
C ARG A 30 -0.54 -11.64 11.68
N GLU A 31 0.22 -12.55 11.10
CA GLU A 31 0.88 -12.37 9.81
C GLU A 31 0.12 -13.10 8.70
N TRP A 32 -0.01 -12.43 7.55
CA TRP A 32 -0.64 -12.97 6.36
C TRP A 32 0.31 -12.81 5.18
N SER A 33 0.40 -13.84 4.34
CA SER A 33 1.04 -13.74 3.03
C SER A 33 -0.01 -13.73 1.95
N ALA A 34 0.16 -12.86 0.97
CA ALA A 34 -0.69 -12.80 -0.20
C ALA A 34 0.08 -13.32 -1.40
N GLN A 35 -0.46 -14.35 -2.05
CA GLN A 35 0.02 -14.70 -3.38
C GLN A 35 -0.72 -13.84 -4.40
N PRO A 36 0.00 -13.12 -5.29
CA PRO A 36 -0.64 -12.45 -6.40
C PRO A 36 -1.36 -13.53 -7.21
N THR A 37 -2.64 -13.30 -7.51
CA THR A 37 -3.32 -14.07 -8.54
C THR A 37 -2.80 -13.50 -9.84
N ALA A 38 -1.62 -13.95 -10.28
CA ALA A 38 -1.16 -13.63 -11.62
C ALA A 38 -2.28 -14.04 -12.57
N PRO A 39 -2.74 -13.18 -13.50
CA PRO A 39 -3.44 -13.71 -14.64
C PRO A 39 -2.46 -14.64 -15.35
N GLU A 40 -2.84 -15.89 -15.61
CA GLU A 40 -2.16 -16.78 -16.55
C GLU A 40 -2.35 -16.24 -17.98
N ARG A 41 -2.00 -14.97 -18.23
CA ARG A 41 -1.94 -14.45 -19.60
C ARG A 41 -0.50 -14.61 -20.05
N GLU A 42 -0.27 -15.62 -20.88
CA GLU A 42 0.83 -15.61 -21.84
C GLU A 42 0.75 -14.30 -22.62
N VAL A 43 1.54 -13.31 -22.22
CA VAL A 43 1.76 -12.12 -23.03
C VAL A 43 2.59 -12.60 -24.21
N ALA A 44 1.95 -12.89 -25.34
CA ALA A 44 2.69 -13.03 -26.59
C ALA A 44 3.54 -11.76 -26.74
N GLU A 45 4.86 -11.93 -26.82
CA GLU A 45 5.81 -10.84 -26.99
C GLU A 45 5.50 -10.12 -28.31
N THR A 46 4.71 -9.05 -28.25
CA THR A 46 4.53 -8.18 -29.41
C THR A 46 5.66 -7.17 -29.38
N THR A 47 6.66 -7.34 -30.25
CA THR A 47 7.73 -6.36 -30.48
C THR A 47 7.11 -4.96 -30.69
N PRO A 48 7.36 -3.97 -29.82
CA PRO A 48 6.82 -2.64 -30.03
C PRO A 48 7.59 -1.97 -31.18
N LYS A 49 6.98 -1.91 -32.38
CA LYS A 49 7.43 -1.00 -33.44
C LYS A 49 7.01 0.42 -33.05
N GLY A 50 7.90 1.15 -32.38
CA GLY A 50 7.67 2.56 -32.09
C GLY A 50 8.46 3.06 -30.89
N GLN A 51 9.78 3.07 -31.01
CA GLN A 51 10.64 3.81 -30.09
C GLN A 51 10.49 5.31 -30.40
N ALA A 52 9.61 5.99 -29.67
CA ALA A 52 9.67 7.44 -29.53
C ALA A 52 9.86 7.76 -28.06
N ILE A 53 11.12 7.99 -27.71
CA ILE A 53 11.55 8.54 -26.43
C ILE A 53 11.01 9.97 -26.28
N ALA A 54 10.17 10.20 -25.27
CA ALA A 54 9.92 11.54 -24.75
C ALA A 54 9.84 11.44 -23.23
N ALA A 55 10.88 11.94 -22.56
CA ALA A 55 10.91 12.12 -21.13
C ALA A 55 9.77 13.03 -20.69
N GLY A 56 8.97 12.59 -19.74
CA GLY A 56 7.92 13.39 -19.10
C GLY A 56 7.38 12.62 -17.90
N THR A 57 7.78 13.05 -16.71
CA THR A 57 7.20 12.63 -15.44
C THR A 57 5.67 12.70 -15.53
N PRO A 58 4.90 11.65 -15.18
CA PRO A 58 3.47 11.86 -14.98
C PRO A 58 3.32 12.70 -13.71
N GLU A 59 2.94 13.98 -13.86
CA GLU A 59 2.45 14.76 -12.73
C GLU A 59 1.15 14.13 -12.26
N LEU A 60 1.22 13.35 -11.18
CA LEU A 60 0.04 12.93 -10.44
C LEU A 60 -0.46 14.17 -9.70
N SER A 61 -1.47 14.83 -10.25
CA SER A 61 -2.19 15.87 -9.51
C SER A 61 -2.72 15.28 -8.21
N SER A 62 -2.35 15.89 -7.08
CA SER A 62 -2.87 15.55 -5.77
C SER A 62 -4.40 15.59 -5.77
N PRO A 63 -5.09 14.66 -5.10
CA PRO A 63 -6.52 14.76 -4.92
C PRO A 63 -6.83 16.02 -4.11
N ASP A 64 -7.65 16.91 -4.66
CA ASP A 64 -8.20 18.03 -3.92
C ASP A 64 -9.27 17.47 -2.97
N GLU A 65 -8.98 17.46 -1.67
CA GLU A 65 -9.97 17.29 -0.61
C GLU A 65 -10.10 18.64 0.09
N ASP A 66 -11.18 19.37 -0.17
CA ASP A 66 -11.69 20.37 0.78
C ASP A 66 -13.23 20.36 0.76
N ASP A 67 -13.75 19.84 1.86
CA ASP A 67 -14.99 20.17 2.54
C ASP A 67 -16.35 20.09 1.82
N GLY A 68 -17.00 18.93 2.02
CA GLY A 68 -18.44 18.90 2.21
C GLY A 68 -18.84 19.34 3.62
N MET A 69 -19.24 20.60 3.81
CA MET A 69 -20.20 20.96 4.88
C MET A 69 -21.04 22.20 4.51
N SER A 70 -22.36 22.00 4.46
CA SER A 70 -23.40 22.94 4.05
C SER A 70 -23.61 24.11 5.02
N VAL A 71 -23.97 25.29 4.51
CA VAL A 71 -24.89 26.23 5.17
C VAL A 71 -25.85 26.82 4.12
N ASP A 72 -27.13 26.48 4.22
CA ASP A 72 -28.25 27.31 3.74
C ASP A 72 -28.72 28.16 4.92
#